data_AF-A0A1H3DPS8-F1
#
_entry.id   AF-A0A1H3DPS8-F1
#
_cell.length_a   1.000
_cell.length_b   1.000
_cell.length_c   1.000
_cell.angle_alpha   90.00
_cell.angle_beta   90.00
_cell.angle_gamma   90.00
#
_symmetry.space_group_name_H-M   'P 1'
#
loop_
_entity.id
_entity.type
_entity.pdbx_description
1 polymer ?
#
loop_
_entity_poly.entity_id
_entity_poly.type
_entity_poly.pdbx_seq_one_letter_code
_entity_poly.pdbx_strand_id
1 'polypeptide(L)'
;MKASEKQRDQKLEEYLSQEAWIIEGVYRAWIEPSLSAADKIVVLKPPLSLQETRIWKRYEDRASGTDKSGKRETLEDIRNLLEWNTKYNLEKLPHFIKNCEYKDKFFTVTNNLDII
;
A
#
# COMPACT_ATOMS: atom_id res chain seq x y z
N MET A 1 0.19 -19.56 3.96
CA MET A 1 0.82 -20.02 2.71
C MET A 1 0.43 -19.04 1.60
N LYS A 2 1.37 -18.59 0.76
CA LYS A 2 1.04 -17.70 -0.36
C LYS A 2 0.21 -18.48 -1.38
N ALA A 3 -0.88 -17.91 -1.91
CA ALA A 3 -1.66 -18.56 -2.96
C ALA A 3 -0.80 -18.80 -4.21
N SER A 4 -1.14 -19.83 -5.00
CA SER A 4 -0.51 -20.00 -6.31
C SER A 4 -0.86 -18.82 -7.22
N GLU A 5 -0.02 -18.57 -8.23
CA GLU A 5 -0.26 -17.46 -9.17
C GLU A 5 -1.61 -17.63 -9.87
N LYS A 6 -1.94 -18.85 -10.31
CA LYS A 6 -3.24 -19.17 -10.89
C LYS A 6 -4.43 -18.83 -9.96
N GLN A 7 -4.35 -19.23 -8.68
CA GLN A 7 -5.42 -18.94 -7.72
C GLN A 7 -5.54 -17.45 -7.41
N ARG A 8 -4.42 -16.71 -7.41
CA ARG A 8 -4.40 -15.27 -7.22
C ARG A 8 -5.07 -14.56 -8.41
N ASP A 9 -4.69 -14.94 -9.63
CA ASP A 9 -5.14 -14.27 -10.85
C ASP A 9 -6.63 -14.57 -11.10
N GLN A 10 -7.07 -15.81 -10.88
CA GLN A 10 -8.50 -16.15 -10.93
C GLN A 10 -9.32 -15.34 -9.92
N LYS A 11 -8.85 -15.19 -8.67
CA LYS A 11 -9.54 -14.35 -7.69
C LYS A 11 -9.59 -12.89 -8.10
N LEU A 12 -8.53 -12.38 -8.74
CA LEU A 12 -8.53 -11.02 -9.25
C LEU A 12 -9.62 -10.85 -10.31
N GLU A 13 -9.69 -11.75 -11.29
CA GLU A 13 -10.74 -11.76 -12.33
C GLU A 13 -12.15 -11.84 -11.71
N GLU A 14 -12.35 -12.69 -10.71
CA GLU A 14 -13.61 -12.80 -9.97
C GLU A 14 -14.02 -11.46 -9.34
N TYR A 15 -13.10 -10.73 -8.70
CA TYR A 15 -13.40 -9.39 -8.17
C TYR A 15 -13.67 -8.35 -9.26
N LEU A 16 -12.91 -8.38 -10.35
CA LEU A 16 -13.07 -7.44 -11.47
C LEU A 16 -14.38 -7.63 -12.24
N SER A 17 -15.01 -8.81 -12.14
CA SER A 17 -16.33 -9.08 -12.73
C SER A 17 -17.52 -8.56 -11.92
N GLN A 18 -17.27 -8.05 -10.70
CA GLN A 18 -18.33 -7.46 -9.87
C GLN A 18 -18.69 -6.06 -10.34
N GLU A 19 -19.93 -5.63 -10.09
CA GLU A 19 -20.42 -4.30 -10.46
C GLU A 19 -19.60 -3.16 -9.82
N ALA A 20 -19.17 -3.35 -8.57
CA ALA A 20 -18.34 -2.40 -7.85
C ALA A 20 -17.35 -3.12 -6.96
N TRP A 21 -16.12 -2.60 -6.87
CA TRP A 21 -15.05 -3.19 -6.08
C TRP A 21 -14.06 -2.13 -5.60
N ILE A 22 -13.37 -2.45 -4.50
CA ILE A 22 -12.20 -1.71 -4.03
C ILE A 22 -11.09 -2.74 -3.82
N ILE A 23 -9.96 -2.52 -4.50
CA ILE A 23 -8.75 -3.33 -4.35
C ILE A 23 -7.67 -2.44 -3.75
N GLU A 24 -7.16 -2.84 -2.59
CA GLU A 24 -6.08 -2.13 -1.89
C GLU A 24 -4.78 -2.95 -1.89
N GLY A 25 -3.64 -2.24 -1.91
CA GLY A 25 -2.34 -2.89 -1.77
C GLY A 25 -1.17 -2.06 -2.28
N VAL A 26 -0.01 -2.70 -2.34
CA VAL A 26 1.20 -2.15 -2.93
C VAL A 26 1.30 -2.58 -4.38
N TYR A 27 1.70 -1.66 -5.27
CA TYR A 27 1.89 -1.96 -6.69
C TYR A 27 2.82 -3.17 -6.92
N ARG A 28 2.34 -4.10 -7.75
CA ARG A 28 3.03 -5.28 -8.27
C ARG A 28 2.55 -5.51 -9.70
N ALA A 29 3.39 -6.08 -10.57
CA ALA A 29 3.04 -6.26 -11.99
C ALA A 29 1.71 -7.01 -12.23
N TRP A 30 1.37 -7.99 -11.38
CA TRP A 30 0.15 -8.79 -11.54
C TRP A 30 -1.16 -8.03 -11.27
N ILE A 31 -1.11 -6.82 -10.69
CA ILE A 31 -2.31 -6.00 -10.46
C ILE A 31 -2.65 -5.12 -11.67
N GLU A 32 -1.91 -5.23 -12.77
CA GLU A 32 -2.17 -4.45 -13.98
C GLU A 32 -3.64 -4.54 -14.46
N PRO A 33 -4.31 -5.72 -14.47
CA PRO A 33 -5.70 -5.81 -14.88
C PRO A 33 -6.65 -4.96 -14.04
N SER A 34 -6.38 -4.78 -12.73
CA SER A 34 -7.21 -3.90 -11.90
C SER A 34 -6.94 -2.42 -12.17
N LEU A 35 -5.72 -2.03 -12.52
CA LEU A 35 -5.45 -0.65 -12.95
C LEU A 35 -6.14 -0.33 -14.28
N SER A 36 -6.16 -1.30 -15.19
CA SER A 36 -6.86 -1.21 -16.48
C SER A 36 -8.36 -1.08 -16.30
N ALA A 37 -8.97 -1.89 -15.43
CA ALA A 37 -10.40 -1.92 -15.19
C ALA A 37 -10.91 -0.80 -14.25
N ALA A 38 -10.05 -0.19 -13.43
CA ALA A 38 -10.45 0.83 -12.46
C ALA A 38 -11.05 2.08 -13.15
N ASP A 39 -12.08 2.67 -12.54
CA ASP A 39 -12.54 4.02 -12.88
C ASP A 39 -11.63 5.10 -12.28
N LYS A 40 -11.12 4.84 -11.07
CA LYS A 40 -10.26 5.73 -10.29
C LYS A 40 -9.17 4.94 -9.57
N ILE A 41 -7.98 5.52 -9.51
CA ILE A 41 -6.83 4.96 -8.81
C ILE A 41 -6.38 5.97 -7.77
N VAL A 42 -6.62 5.66 -6.49
CA VAL A 42 -6.25 6.55 -5.39
C VAL A 42 -4.84 6.20 -4.91
N VAL A 43 -3.93 7.16 -5.01
CA VAL A 43 -2.56 7.03 -4.54
C VAL A 43 -2.42 7.72 -3.19
N LEU A 44 -2.31 6.94 -2.12
CA LEU A 44 -2.04 7.47 -0.78
C LEU A 44 -0.55 7.81 -0.66
N LYS A 45 -0.25 9.09 -0.51
CA LYS A 45 1.10 9.63 -0.35
C LYS A 45 1.17 10.58 0.86
N PRO A 46 0.87 10.10 2.09
CA PRO A 46 1.08 10.91 3.28
C PRO A 46 2.55 11.32 3.43
N PRO A 47 2.86 12.45 4.08
CA PRO A 47 4.25 12.87 4.30
C PRO A 47 5.09 11.77 4.92
N LEU A 48 6.33 11.58 4.45
CA LEU A 48 7.22 10.52 4.93
C LEU A 48 7.42 10.59 6.46
N SER A 49 7.61 11.79 7.00
CA SER A 49 7.74 12.02 8.45
C SER A 49 6.53 11.53 9.26
N LEU A 50 5.32 11.67 8.72
CA LEU A 50 4.10 11.16 9.34
C LEU A 50 4.07 9.63 9.32
N GLN A 51 4.50 9.00 8.22
CA GLN A 51 4.60 7.55 8.12
C GLN A 51 5.62 7.00 9.14
N GLU A 52 6.79 7.62 9.25
CA GLU A 52 7.84 7.24 10.22
C GLU A 52 7.37 7.40 11.67
N THR A 53 6.69 8.51 11.98
CA THR A 53 6.09 8.74 13.30
C THR A 53 5.10 7.62 13.66
N ARG A 54 4.26 7.20 12.71
CA ARG A 54 3.31 6.10 12.91
C ARG A 54 4.01 4.74 13.08
N ILE A 55 5.12 4.51 12.38
CA ILE A 55 5.94 3.29 12.53
C ILE A 55 6.50 3.22 13.96
N TRP A 56 7.11 4.30 14.45
CA TRP A 56 7.62 4.37 15.82
C TRP A 56 6.52 4.22 16.86
N LYS A 57 5.41 4.94 16.69
CA LYS A 57 4.29 4.85 17.62
C LYS A 57 3.75 3.42 17.72
N ARG A 58 3.61 2.72 16.60
CA ARG A 58 3.19 1.33 16.57
C ARG A 58 4.19 0.39 17.26
N TYR A 59 5.48 0.64 17.10
CA TYR A 59 6.52 -0.11 17.80
C TYR A 59 6.40 0.05 19.31
N GLU A 60 6.24 1.28 19.81
CA GLU A 60 6.04 1.57 21.23
C GLU A 60 4.77 0.92 21.80
N ASP A 61 3.67 0.95 21.04
CA ASP A 61 2.41 0.33 21.44
C ASP A 61 2.54 -1.20 21.53
N ARG A 62 3.29 -1.81 20.62
CA ARG A 62 3.62 -3.25 20.65
C ARG A 62 4.57 -3.62 21.78
N ALA A 63 5.59 -2.80 22.01
CA ALA A 63 6.57 -3.00 23.07
C ALA A 63 5.93 -2.87 24.48
N SER A 64 5.00 -1.93 24.63
CA SER A 64 4.23 -1.71 25.88
C SER A 64 3.10 -2.72 26.09
N GLY A 65 2.80 -3.58 25.11
CA GLY A 65 1.73 -4.57 25.19
C GLY A 65 0.32 -3.98 25.09
N THR A 66 0.19 -2.74 24.62
CA THR A 66 -1.11 -2.10 24.37
C THR A 66 -1.73 -2.52 23.04
N ASP A 67 -0.91 -3.04 22.10
CA ASP A 67 -1.38 -3.67 20.87
C ASP A 67 -1.97 -5.08 21.14
N LYS A 68 -3.21 -5.28 20.73
CA LYS A 68 -3.94 -6.56 20.84
C LYS A 68 -3.41 -7.65 19.90
N SER A 69 -2.55 -7.31 18.93
CA SER A 69 -2.05 -8.27 17.95
C SER A 69 -1.10 -9.32 18.53
N GLY A 70 -0.51 -9.08 19.71
CA GLY A 70 0.50 -9.95 20.32
C GLY A 70 1.83 -10.03 19.56
N LYS A 71 2.00 -9.24 18.48
CA LYS A 71 3.25 -9.17 17.72
C LYS A 71 4.28 -8.37 18.49
N ARG A 72 5.49 -8.93 18.60
CA ARG A 72 6.68 -8.21 19.05
C ARG A 72 7.59 -7.96 17.86
N GLU A 73 8.06 -6.73 17.75
CA GLU A 73 9.05 -6.33 16.77
C GLU A 73 10.35 -6.01 17.51
N THR A 74 11.47 -6.25 16.86
CA THR A 74 12.79 -5.82 17.32
C THR A 74 13.10 -4.42 16.78
N LEU A 75 14.09 -3.73 17.35
CA LEU A 75 14.59 -2.48 16.76
C LEU A 75 15.12 -2.70 15.33
N GLU A 76 15.63 -3.89 15.04
CA GLU A 76 16.10 -4.26 13.72
C GLU A 76 14.95 -4.38 12.71
N ASP A 77 13.81 -4.92 13.11
CA ASP A 77 12.59 -4.93 12.27
C ASP A 77 12.14 -3.50 11.94
N ILE A 78 12.24 -2.58 12.89
CA ILE A 78 11.89 -1.17 12.68
C ILE A 78 12.87 -0.48 11.73
N ARG A 79 14.18 -0.71 11.87
CA ARG A 79 15.17 -0.18 10.91
C ARG A 79 14.89 -0.66 9.49
N ASN A 80 14.72 -1.97 9.32
CA ASN A 80 14.39 -2.58 8.03
C ASN A 80 13.09 -2.01 7.44
N LEU A 81 12.08 -1.77 8.29
CA LEU A 81 10.82 -1.17 7.85
C LEU A 81 10.98 0.30 7.44
N LEU A 82 11.74 1.11 8.18
CA LEU A 82 12.02 2.50 7.84
C LEU A 82 12.81 2.63 6.55
N GLU A 83 13.82 1.79 6.34
CA GLU A 83 14.58 1.71 5.09
C GLU A 83 13.67 1.34 3.92
N TRP A 84 12.85 0.30 4.08
CA TRP A 84 11.88 -0.09 3.08
C TRP A 84 10.88 1.03 2.78
N ASN A 85 10.39 1.71 3.80
CA ASN A 85 9.42 2.80 3.69
C ASN A 85 10.01 3.99 2.92
N THR A 86 11.23 4.38 3.25
CA THR A 86 11.99 5.43 2.56
C THR A 86 12.17 5.08 1.09
N LYS A 87 12.68 3.89 0.80
CA LYS A 87 12.88 3.40 -0.58
C LYS A 87 11.57 3.33 -1.36
N TYR A 88 10.48 2.92 -0.71
CA TYR A 88 9.17 2.87 -1.36
C TYR A 88 8.68 4.27 -1.76
N ASN A 89 8.75 5.23 -0.84
CA ASN A 89 8.26 6.59 -1.07
C ASN A 89 9.14 7.41 -2.02
N LEU A 90 10.46 7.24 -1.98
CA LEU A 90 11.40 8.04 -2.77
C LEU A 90 11.71 7.45 -4.15
N GLU A 91 11.65 6.12 -4.30
CA GLU A 91 12.02 5.46 -5.55
C GLU A 91 10.84 4.72 -6.19
N LYS A 92 10.28 3.73 -5.49
CA LYS A 92 9.37 2.76 -6.12
C LYS A 92 8.05 3.38 -6.53
N LEU A 93 7.40 4.14 -5.64
CA LEU A 93 6.12 4.76 -5.90
C LEU A 93 6.23 5.87 -6.97
N PRO A 94 7.19 6.82 -6.88
CA PRO A 94 7.39 7.81 -7.95
C PRO A 94 7.70 7.17 -9.31
N HIS A 95 8.53 6.12 -9.34
CA HIS A 95 8.81 5.38 -10.58
C HIS A 95 7.55 4.74 -11.17
N PHE A 96 6.74 4.08 -10.34
CA PHE A 96 5.46 3.52 -10.78
C PHE A 96 4.52 4.59 -11.35
N ILE A 97 4.29 5.68 -10.61
CA ILE A 97 3.42 6.78 -11.07
C ILE A 97 3.91 7.36 -12.39
N LYS A 98 5.24 7.54 -12.54
CA LYS A 98 5.83 8.09 -13.76
C LYS A 98 5.66 7.16 -14.98
N ASN A 99 5.64 5.85 -14.78
CA ASN A 99 5.64 4.87 -15.87
C ASN A 99 4.30 4.13 -16.07
N CYS A 100 3.30 4.38 -15.22
CA CYS A 100 1.97 3.81 -15.39
C CYS A 100 1.28 4.44 -16.62
N GLU A 101 0.53 3.64 -17.37
CA GLU A 101 -0.22 4.09 -18.54
C GLU A 101 -1.53 4.81 -18.15
N TYR A 102 -2.09 4.47 -16.98
CA TYR A 102 -3.41 4.92 -16.50
C TYR A 102 -3.38 6.21 -15.66
N LYS A 103 -2.49 7.15 -16.01
CA LYS A 103 -2.26 8.38 -15.20
C LYS A 103 -3.49 9.29 -15.12
N ASP A 104 -4.34 9.26 -16.12
CA ASP A 104 -5.60 10.01 -16.19
C ASP A 104 -6.60 9.58 -15.10
N LYS A 105 -6.43 8.36 -14.56
CA LYS A 105 -7.27 7.82 -13.50
C LYS A 105 -6.76 8.15 -12.09
N PHE A 106 -5.55 8.71 -11.99
CA PHE A 106 -4.87 8.87 -10.70
C PHE A 106 -5.41 10.07 -9.94
N PHE A 107 -5.66 9.86 -8.64
CA PHE A 107 -5.88 10.92 -7.68
C PHE A 107 -4.94 10.71 -6.49
N THR A 108 -4.07 11.69 -6.22
CA THR A 108 -3.11 11.59 -5.11
C THR A 108 -3.70 12.24 -3.86
N VAL A 109 -3.68 11.49 -2.77
CA VAL A 109 -4.14 11.93 -1.45
C VAL A 109 -2.95 11.95 -0.51
N THR A 110 -2.64 13.11 0.04
CA THR A 110 -1.56 13.34 0.99
C THR A 110 -2.06 13.48 2.42
N ASN A 111 -3.30 13.91 2.60
CA ASN A 111 -3.92 14.08 3.90
C ASN A 111 -5.44 13.93 3.81
N ASN A 112 -6.12 13.87 4.96
CA ASN A 112 -7.56 13.61 5.01
C ASN A 112 -8.41 14.75 4.42
N LEU A 113 -7.88 15.97 4.32
CA LEU A 113 -8.58 17.12 3.72
C LEU A 113 -8.67 17.00 2.20
N ASP A 114 -7.83 16.16 1.57
CA ASP A 114 -7.85 15.95 0.12
C ASP A 114 -9.07 15.11 -0.33
N ILE A 115 -9.88 14.60 0.61
CA ILE A 115 -11.07 13.78 0.36
C ILE A 115 -12.38 14.55 0.69
N ILE A 116 -12.29 15.83 1.10
CA ILE A 116 -13.44 16.68 1.48
C ILE A 116 -13.98 17.45 0.27
#